data_AF-A0A8H7SXP4-F1
#
_entry.id   AF-A0A8H7SXP4-F1
#
_cell.length_a   1.000
_cell.length_b   1.000
_cell.length_c   1.000
_cell.angle_alpha   90.00
_cell.angle_beta   90.00
_cell.angle_gamma   90.00
#
_symmetry.space_group_name_H-M   'P 1'
#
loop_
_entity.id
_entity.type
_entity.pdbx_description
1 polymer ?
#
loop_
_entity_poly.entity_id
_entity_poly.type
_entity_poly.pdbx_seq_one_letter_code
_entity_poly.pdbx_strand_id
1 'polypeptide(L)'
;MIVTSSGISESIAEDARASLDAQVAQLQAEGKLEPGKSSHEQLTWTPATLAAAQEFLKIVDLTPLKSLVVDAKREDIQWGMPIIYSNVLRDPLKYDKSGPKEGIIGILALGTVQLPEYGDSREVEIESGSAAFFLESDSVVYRSCGGSRGILFYISIKKP
;
A
#
# COMPACT_ATOMS: atom_id res chain seq x y z
N MET A 1 2.82 11.46 -8.67
CA MET A 1 4.22 11.48 -8.16
C MET A 1 4.30 10.52 -6.98
N ILE A 2 5.32 9.67 -6.88
CA ILE A 2 5.49 8.79 -5.70
C ILE A 2 6.41 9.47 -4.70
N VAL A 3 5.93 9.61 -3.47
CA VAL A 3 6.74 10.06 -2.33
C VAL A 3 6.99 8.85 -1.45
N THR A 4 8.23 8.64 -1.01
CA THR A 4 8.57 7.56 -0.08
C THR A 4 8.94 8.14 1.28
N SER A 5 8.66 7.37 2.33
CA SER A 5 9.09 7.65 3.70
C SER A 5 9.59 6.38 4.34
N SER A 6 10.49 6.51 5.31
CA SER A 6 10.69 5.47 6.30
C SER A 6 9.38 5.22 7.05
N GLY A 7 9.17 3.98 7.47
CA GLY A 7 8.06 3.57 8.32
C GLY A 7 8.57 2.80 9.51
N ILE A 8 8.22 1.51 9.58
CA ILE A 8 8.56 0.59 10.68
C ILE A 8 9.89 -0.11 10.47
N SER A 9 10.42 -0.74 11.52
CA SER A 9 11.59 -1.61 11.38
C SER A 9 11.27 -2.81 10.48
N GLU A 10 12.28 -3.28 9.77
CA GLU A 10 12.18 -4.45 8.89
C GLU A 10 11.64 -5.67 9.65
N SER A 11 12.08 -5.89 10.88
CA SER A 11 11.60 -7.02 11.72
C SER A 11 10.09 -7.02 11.93
N ILE A 12 9.47 -5.85 12.19
CA ILE A 12 8.02 -5.75 12.40
C ILE A 12 7.29 -5.96 11.07
N ALA A 13 7.86 -5.45 9.98
CA ALA A 13 7.32 -5.67 8.64
C ALA A 13 7.39 -7.15 8.23
N GLU A 14 8.47 -7.85 8.58
CA GLU A 14 8.65 -9.28 8.33
C GLU A 14 7.71 -10.15 9.17
N ASP A 15 7.53 -9.84 10.45
CA ASP A 15 6.56 -10.54 11.31
C ASP A 15 5.13 -10.39 10.77
N ALA A 16 4.76 -9.18 10.37
CA ALA A 16 3.48 -8.91 9.73
C ALA A 16 3.35 -9.67 8.39
N ARG A 17 4.40 -9.68 7.57
CA ARG A 17 4.45 -10.44 6.30
C ARG A 17 4.23 -11.94 6.55
N ALA A 18 4.99 -12.53 7.47
CA ALA A 18 4.92 -13.94 7.80
C ALA A 18 3.53 -14.35 8.32
N SER A 19 2.88 -13.46 9.08
CA SER A 19 1.51 -13.72 9.57
C SER A 19 0.47 -13.83 8.45
N LEU A 20 0.75 -13.28 7.27
CA LEU A 20 -0.12 -13.32 6.10
C LEU A 20 0.18 -14.52 5.18
N ASP A 21 1.36 -15.14 5.29
CA ASP A 21 1.80 -16.18 4.36
C ASP A 21 0.88 -17.40 4.34
N ALA A 22 0.25 -17.76 5.47
CA ALA A 22 -0.73 -18.83 5.53
C ALA A 22 -1.99 -18.52 4.69
N GLN A 23 -2.49 -17.28 4.72
CA GLN A 23 -3.63 -16.86 3.92
C GLN A 23 -3.26 -16.86 2.42
N VAL A 24 -2.06 -16.38 2.09
CA VAL A 24 -1.55 -16.39 0.71
C VAL A 24 -1.45 -17.83 0.18
N ALA A 25 -0.87 -18.74 0.96
CA ALA A 25 -0.75 -20.15 0.58
C ALA A 25 -2.13 -20.80 0.36
N GLN A 26 -3.11 -20.47 1.21
CA GLN A 26 -4.48 -20.93 1.03
C GLN A 26 -5.11 -20.40 -0.27
N LEU A 27 -5.01 -19.10 -0.56
CA LEU A 27 -5.54 -18.50 -1.78
C LEU A 27 -4.90 -19.09 -3.05
N GLN A 28 -3.61 -19.45 -2.98
CA GLN A 28 -2.90 -20.14 -4.06
C GLN A 28 -3.39 -21.58 -4.24
N ALA A 29 -3.58 -22.32 -3.14
CA ALA A 29 -4.10 -23.68 -3.19
C ALA A 29 -5.55 -23.72 -3.75
N GLU A 30 -6.34 -22.68 -3.50
CA GLU A 30 -7.69 -22.51 -4.04
C GLU A 30 -7.71 -21.99 -5.50
N GLY A 31 -6.55 -21.70 -6.10
CA GLY A 31 -6.44 -21.16 -7.46
C GLY A 31 -6.93 -19.72 -7.62
N LYS A 32 -7.16 -19.01 -6.51
CA LYS A 32 -7.60 -17.60 -6.50
C LYS A 32 -6.44 -16.62 -6.62
N LEU A 33 -5.23 -17.10 -6.36
CA LEU A 33 -4.00 -16.36 -6.50
C LEU A 33 -3.00 -17.15 -7.35
N GLU A 34 -2.65 -16.59 -8.50
CA GLU A 34 -1.61 -17.15 -9.36
C GLU A 34 -0.45 -16.15 -9.49
N PRO A 35 0.82 -16.60 -9.38
CA PRO A 35 1.97 -15.75 -9.63
C PRO A 35 1.88 -15.09 -11.02
N GLY A 36 2.11 -13.78 -11.08
CA GLY A 36 2.08 -13.04 -12.34
C GLY A 36 0.68 -12.68 -12.86
N LYS A 37 -0.41 -13.14 -12.21
CA LYS A 37 -1.78 -12.78 -12.59
C LYS A 37 -2.41 -11.77 -11.62
N SER A 38 -3.32 -10.98 -12.17
CA SER A 38 -4.19 -10.07 -11.43
C SER A 38 -5.15 -10.84 -10.53
N SER A 39 -5.22 -10.50 -9.24
CA SER A 39 -6.25 -10.99 -8.32
C SER A 39 -6.99 -9.82 -7.67
N HIS A 40 -8.11 -10.09 -6.98
CA HIS A 40 -8.82 -9.09 -6.17
C HIS A 40 -8.91 -9.55 -4.71
N GLU A 41 -8.23 -10.65 -4.37
CA GLU A 41 -8.34 -11.26 -3.06
C GLU A 41 -7.73 -10.36 -2.00
N GLN A 42 -8.53 -10.06 -0.98
CA GLN A 42 -8.13 -9.23 0.14
C GLN A 42 -7.64 -10.11 1.26
N LEU A 43 -6.57 -9.68 1.93
CA LEU A 43 -6.07 -10.38 3.10
C LEU A 43 -6.78 -9.86 4.35
N THR A 44 -7.00 -10.75 5.31
CA THR A 44 -7.58 -10.38 6.60
C THR A 44 -6.51 -9.86 7.55
N TRP A 45 -6.92 -8.91 8.39
CA TRP A 45 -6.09 -8.39 9.47
C TRP A 45 -5.70 -9.51 10.44
N THR A 46 -4.43 -9.54 10.77
CA THR A 46 -3.82 -10.40 11.79
C THR A 46 -3.36 -9.55 12.97
N PRO A 47 -3.11 -10.13 14.16
CA PRO A 47 -2.53 -9.38 15.27
C PRO A 47 -1.20 -8.69 14.89
N ALA A 48 -0.36 -9.33 14.08
CA ALA A 48 0.93 -8.76 13.66
C ALA A 48 0.77 -7.60 12.68
N THR A 49 -0.16 -7.68 11.72
CA THR A 49 -0.43 -6.56 10.80
C THR A 49 -1.09 -5.37 11.50
N LEU A 50 -1.96 -5.63 12.50
CA LEU A 50 -2.49 -4.57 13.37
C LEU A 50 -1.38 -3.89 14.18
N ALA A 51 -0.44 -4.67 14.74
CA ALA A 51 0.71 -4.13 15.47
C ALA A 51 1.61 -3.28 14.55
N ALA A 52 1.88 -3.74 13.32
CA ALA A 52 2.64 -2.99 12.33
C ALA A 52 1.97 -1.66 11.97
N ALA A 53 0.65 -1.66 11.76
CA ALA A 53 -0.12 -0.45 11.50
C ALA A 53 -0.07 0.54 12.68
N GLN A 54 -0.23 0.03 13.91
CA GLN A 54 -0.13 0.86 15.12
C GLN A 54 1.27 1.43 15.31
N GLU A 55 2.32 0.67 15.01
CA GLU A 55 3.69 1.16 15.12
C GLU A 55 3.99 2.22 14.08
N PHE A 56 3.55 2.01 12.84
CA PHE A 56 3.68 2.99 11.77
C PHE A 56 3.05 4.34 12.15
N LEU A 57 1.85 4.35 12.74
CA LEU A 57 1.21 5.58 13.22
C LEU A 57 2.08 6.37 14.21
N LYS A 58 2.88 5.70 15.04
CA LYS A 58 3.70 6.38 16.06
C LYS A 58 4.93 7.07 15.47
N ILE A 59 5.42 6.61 14.33
CA ILE A 59 6.76 6.98 13.84
C ILE A 59 6.75 7.60 12.44
N VAL A 60 5.69 7.42 11.64
CA VAL A 60 5.63 7.92 10.27
C VAL A 60 5.89 9.43 10.21
N ASP A 61 6.77 9.83 9.31
CA ASP A 61 6.99 11.23 8.95
C ASP A 61 6.16 11.56 7.70
N LEU A 62 5.16 12.44 7.87
CA LEU A 62 4.31 12.90 6.78
C LEU A 62 4.79 14.23 6.18
N THR A 63 5.89 14.81 6.69
CA THR A 63 6.48 16.05 6.15
C THR A 63 6.75 15.98 4.64
N PRO A 64 7.21 14.84 4.07
CA PRO A 64 7.39 14.71 2.62
C PRO A 64 6.13 14.96 1.79
N LEU A 65 4.93 14.80 2.36
CA LEU A 65 3.65 15.02 1.66
C LEU A 65 3.39 16.48 1.31
N LYS A 66 4.14 17.44 1.89
CA LYS A 66 4.10 18.85 1.47
C LYS A 66 4.47 19.03 0.00
N SER A 67 5.28 18.13 -0.57
CA SER A 67 5.60 18.12 -2.00
C SER A 67 4.37 17.82 -2.88
N LEU A 68 3.35 17.18 -2.31
CA LEU A 68 2.05 16.93 -2.92
C LEU A 68 1.02 18.01 -2.57
N VAL A 69 1.45 19.11 -1.94
CA VAL A 69 0.59 20.22 -1.46
C VAL A 69 -0.42 19.75 -0.41
N VAL A 70 -0.06 18.72 0.36
CA VAL A 70 -0.89 18.15 1.44
C VAL A 70 -0.25 18.43 2.80
N ASP A 71 -1.04 19.00 3.72
CA ASP A 71 -0.68 19.13 5.13
C ASP A 71 -1.46 18.09 5.95
N ALA A 72 -0.94 16.86 5.98
CA ALA A 72 -1.57 15.73 6.66
C ALA A 72 -0.97 15.49 8.04
N LYS A 73 -1.80 15.06 8.97
CA LYS A 73 -1.36 14.56 10.27
C LYS A 73 -1.59 13.06 10.39
N ARG A 74 -0.93 12.45 11.36
CA ARG A 74 -1.04 11.01 11.63
C ARG A 74 -2.48 10.60 11.94
N GLU A 75 -3.26 11.48 12.56
CA GLU A 75 -4.67 11.24 12.89
C GLU A 75 -5.59 11.26 11.66
N ASP A 76 -5.12 11.76 10.51
CA ASP A 76 -5.86 11.74 9.26
C ASP A 76 -5.69 10.42 8.49
N ILE A 77 -4.80 9.52 8.94
CA ILE A 77 -4.61 8.18 8.38
C ILE A 77 -5.82 7.30 8.71
N GLN A 78 -6.44 6.78 7.66
CA GLN A 78 -7.52 5.80 7.70
C GLN A 78 -6.98 4.47 7.18
N TRP A 79 -6.88 3.50 8.08
CA TRP A 79 -6.38 2.16 7.73
C TRP A 79 -7.36 1.44 6.80
N GLY A 80 -6.82 0.90 5.71
CA GLY A 80 -7.54 0.01 4.81
C GLY A 80 -7.41 -1.44 5.26
N MET A 81 -6.74 -2.26 4.46
CA MET A 81 -6.54 -3.67 4.75
C MET A 81 -5.18 -4.16 4.22
N PRO A 82 -4.67 -5.29 4.72
CA PRO A 82 -3.53 -5.94 4.12
C PRO A 82 -3.86 -6.40 2.70
N ILE A 83 -2.91 -6.26 1.80
CA ILE A 83 -3.06 -6.54 0.37
C ILE A 83 -1.89 -7.37 -0.15
N ILE A 84 -2.14 -8.12 -1.22
CA ILE A 84 -1.10 -8.71 -2.06
C ILE A 84 -0.97 -7.87 -3.32
N TYR A 85 0.24 -7.42 -3.60
CA TYR A 85 0.66 -6.69 -4.79
C TYR A 85 0.81 -7.60 -6.02
N SER A 86 -0.06 -8.60 -6.13
CA SER A 86 -0.47 -9.25 -7.37
C SER A 86 -1.93 -8.91 -7.71
N ASN A 87 -2.61 -8.08 -6.91
CA ASN A 87 -3.95 -7.54 -7.20
C ASN A 87 -3.95 -6.44 -8.28
N VAL A 88 -3.14 -6.68 -9.31
CA VAL A 88 -2.83 -5.73 -10.36
C VAL A 88 -3.96 -5.76 -11.35
N LEU A 89 -4.84 -4.79 -11.29
CA LEU A 89 -5.95 -4.73 -12.21
C LEU A 89 -5.45 -4.52 -13.63
N ARG A 90 -5.98 -5.33 -14.55
CA ARG A 90 -5.62 -5.29 -15.96
C ARG A 90 -5.94 -3.92 -16.57
N ASP A 91 -6.97 -3.29 -16.06
CA ASP A 91 -7.30 -1.88 -16.30
C ASP A 91 -6.91 -1.08 -15.06
N PRO A 92 -6.29 0.11 -15.21
CA PRO A 92 -6.01 0.97 -14.06
C PRO A 92 -7.30 1.18 -13.27
N LEU A 93 -7.26 0.98 -11.95
CA LEU A 93 -8.31 1.49 -11.06
C LEU A 93 -8.33 2.99 -11.23
N LYS A 94 -9.20 3.46 -12.12
CA LYS A 94 -9.80 4.75 -11.92
C LYS A 94 -10.71 4.53 -10.72
N TYR A 95 -10.23 4.90 -9.54
CA TYR A 95 -11.15 5.18 -8.45
C TYR A 95 -12.11 6.22 -9.03
N ASP A 96 -13.34 5.77 -9.32
CA ASP A 96 -14.37 6.67 -9.81
C ASP A 96 -14.44 7.82 -8.83
N LYS A 97 -14.60 9.03 -9.38
CA LYS A 97 -14.49 10.34 -8.73
C LYS A 97 -15.54 10.59 -7.62
N SER A 98 -15.83 9.60 -6.79
CA SER A 98 -16.89 9.52 -5.80
C SER A 98 -16.39 9.31 -4.36
N GLY A 99 -15.09 9.29 -4.12
CA GLY A 99 -14.54 9.82 -2.86
C GLY A 99 -14.57 11.36 -2.89
N PRO A 100 -14.35 12.08 -1.78
CA PRO A 100 -14.29 13.55 -1.77
C PRO A 100 -13.02 14.09 -2.48
N LYS A 101 -12.81 13.72 -3.74
CA LYS A 101 -11.93 14.22 -4.80
C LYS A 101 -10.47 14.58 -4.50
N GLU A 102 -9.96 14.49 -3.28
CA GLU A 102 -8.60 14.93 -2.93
C GLU A 102 -8.10 14.07 -1.76
N GLY A 103 -7.24 13.11 -2.07
CA GLY A 103 -6.76 12.10 -1.12
C GLY A 103 -5.38 11.56 -1.46
N ILE A 104 -4.70 11.02 -0.45
CA ILE A 104 -3.44 10.30 -0.63
C ILE A 104 -3.68 8.82 -0.34
N ILE A 105 -3.29 7.96 -1.27
CA ILE A 105 -3.19 6.53 -1.05
C ILE A 105 -1.79 6.25 -0.50
N GLY A 106 -1.73 5.52 0.61
CA GLY A 106 -0.50 5.06 1.23
C GLY A 106 -0.38 3.55 1.22
N ILE A 107 0.84 3.05 1.00
CA ILE A 107 1.17 1.62 1.10
C ILE A 107 2.34 1.48 2.07
N LEU A 108 2.14 0.73 3.15
CA LEU A 108 3.22 0.26 4.02
C LEU A 108 3.74 -1.09 3.51
N ALA A 109 5.02 -1.18 3.19
CA ALA A 109 5.64 -2.37 2.63
C ALA A 109 5.88 -3.46 3.69
N LEU A 110 5.40 -4.68 3.44
CA LEU A 110 5.64 -5.86 4.27
C LEU A 110 6.57 -6.82 3.51
N GLY A 111 7.86 -6.50 3.50
CA GLY A 111 8.84 -7.01 2.52
C GLY A 111 9.04 -6.03 1.37
N THR A 112 9.92 -6.37 0.42
CA THR A 112 10.16 -5.55 -0.77
C THR A 112 8.92 -5.50 -1.65
N VAL A 113 8.44 -4.29 -1.93
CA VAL A 113 7.27 -4.04 -2.79
C VAL A 113 7.72 -3.29 -4.02
N GLN A 114 7.51 -3.89 -5.19
CA GLN A 114 7.53 -3.15 -6.45
C GLN A 114 6.21 -2.42 -6.59
N LEU A 115 6.28 -1.09 -6.69
CA LEU A 115 5.14 -0.21 -6.84
C LEU A 115 4.72 -0.17 -8.31
N PRO A 116 3.46 0.23 -8.58
CA PRO A 116 2.94 0.29 -9.93
C PRO A 116 3.63 1.43 -10.70
N GLU A 117 3.73 1.28 -12.02
CA GLU A 117 4.26 2.34 -12.88
C GLU A 117 3.31 3.54 -12.86
N TYR A 118 3.88 4.74 -12.86
CA TYR A 118 3.14 5.98 -12.86
C TYR A 118 3.34 6.69 -14.21
N GLY A 119 2.36 6.63 -15.11
CA GLY A 119 2.54 7.15 -16.47
C GLY A 119 3.79 6.57 -17.15
N ASP A 120 4.69 7.43 -17.66
CA ASP A 120 5.98 7.04 -18.26
C ASP A 120 7.13 6.89 -17.23
N SER A 121 6.83 6.86 -15.92
CA SER A 121 7.87 6.71 -14.91
C SER A 121 8.37 5.27 -14.83
N ARG A 122 9.64 5.12 -14.46
CA ARG A 122 10.24 3.80 -14.18
C ARG A 122 9.57 3.13 -12.98
N GLU A 123 9.67 1.80 -12.94
CA GLU A 123 9.33 0.98 -11.78
C GLU A 123 10.04 1.54 -10.53
N VAL A 124 9.28 1.69 -9.44
CA VAL A 124 9.80 2.13 -8.14
C VAL A 124 9.69 0.95 -7.19
N GLU A 125 10.80 0.60 -6.54
CA GLU A 125 10.81 -0.40 -5.48
C GLU A 125 10.91 0.29 -4.14
N ILE A 126 10.14 -0.18 -3.15
CA ILE A 126 10.26 0.24 -1.76
C ILE A 126 10.62 -0.95 -0.88
N GLU A 127 11.52 -0.69 0.06
CA GLU A 127 12.05 -1.68 0.98
C GLU A 127 11.04 -2.00 2.09
N SER A 128 11.22 -3.18 2.70
CA SER A 128 10.42 -3.63 3.84
C SER A 128 10.35 -2.58 4.95
N GLY A 129 9.15 -2.33 5.45
CA GLY A 129 8.90 -1.34 6.51
C GLY A 129 8.83 0.11 6.02
N SER A 130 9.21 0.42 4.78
CA SER A 130 9.02 1.74 4.18
C SER A 130 7.57 1.96 3.73
N ALA A 131 7.20 3.23 3.55
CA ALA A 131 5.90 3.60 3.00
C ALA A 131 6.05 4.40 1.71
N ALA A 132 5.09 4.22 0.81
CA ALA A 132 4.92 5.05 -0.36
C ALA A 132 3.55 5.72 -0.37
N PHE A 133 3.53 6.92 -0.96
CA PHE A 133 2.36 7.78 -1.04
C PHE A 133 2.19 8.30 -2.46
N PHE A 134 0.96 8.33 -2.94
CA PHE A 134 0.58 8.89 -4.23
C PHE A 134 -0.83 9.48 -4.15
N LEU A 135 -1.13 10.46 -5.01
CA LEU A 135 -2.46 11.07 -5.03
C LEU A 135 -3.47 10.09 -5.64
N GLU A 136 -4.68 10.05 -5.09
CA GLU A 136 -5.78 9.26 -5.66
C GLU A 136 -6.12 9.69 -7.11
N SER A 137 -5.90 10.97 -7.45
CA SER A 137 -6.14 11.50 -8.80
C SER A 137 -5.17 10.98 -9.86
N ASP A 138 -4.10 10.33 -9.43
CA ASP A 138 -3.01 9.99 -10.31
C ASP A 138 -3.31 8.74 -11.15
N SER A 139 -2.96 8.75 -12.44
CA SER A 139 -3.11 7.59 -13.31
C SER A 139 -2.00 6.59 -13.05
N VAL A 140 -2.32 5.57 -12.25
CA VAL A 140 -1.39 4.52 -11.85
C VAL A 140 -1.62 3.28 -12.72
N VAL A 141 -0.58 2.84 -13.43
CA VAL A 141 -0.58 1.59 -14.22
C VAL A 141 -0.01 0.48 -13.35
N TYR A 142 -0.89 -0.35 -12.82
CA TYR A 142 -0.49 -1.53 -12.09
C TYR A 142 0.09 -2.55 -13.08
N ARG A 143 1.33 -3.01 -12.86
CA ARG A 143 1.89 -4.19 -13.53
C ARG A 143 2.17 -5.28 -12.50
N SER A 144 2.02 -6.56 -12.86
CA SER A 144 2.12 -7.68 -11.92
C SER A 144 3.50 -7.75 -11.26
N CYS A 145 3.54 -7.54 -9.94
CA CYS A 145 4.78 -7.37 -9.17
C CYS A 145 5.19 -8.61 -8.37
N GLY A 146 4.98 -9.82 -8.90
CA GLY A 146 5.52 -11.03 -8.27
C GLY A 146 4.98 -11.40 -6.88
N GLY A 147 3.92 -10.74 -6.38
CA GLY A 147 3.23 -11.14 -5.14
C GLY A 147 3.76 -10.52 -3.84
N SER A 148 4.31 -9.30 -3.88
CA SER A 148 4.68 -8.54 -2.68
C SER A 148 3.47 -8.30 -1.75
N ARG A 149 3.69 -8.00 -0.46
CA ARG A 149 2.61 -7.73 0.50
C ARG A 149 2.73 -6.31 1.04
N GLY A 150 1.60 -5.70 1.35
CA GLY A 150 1.58 -4.38 1.97
C GLY A 150 0.31 -4.14 2.77
N ILE A 151 0.26 -3.02 3.49
CA ILE A 151 -0.95 -2.53 4.15
C ILE A 151 -1.37 -1.25 3.44
N LEU A 152 -2.58 -1.26 2.89
CA LEU A 152 -3.18 -0.08 2.27
C LEU A 152 -3.76 0.82 3.34
N PHE A 153 -3.57 2.13 3.20
CA PHE A 153 -4.25 3.15 3.99
C PHE A 153 -4.53 4.38 3.14
N TYR A 154 -5.42 5.23 3.62
CA TYR A 154 -5.85 6.44 2.95
C TYR A 154 -5.68 7.63 3.87
N ILE A 155 -5.26 8.78 3.34
CA ILE A 155 -5.24 10.05 4.07
C ILE A 155 -6.22 10.99 3.37
N SER A 156 -7.27 11.38 4.10
CA SER A 156 -8.23 12.36 3.62
C SER A 156 -7.60 13.75 3.64
N ILE A 157 -7.61 14.46 2.51
CA ILE A 157 -7.22 15.87 2.50
C ILE A 157 -8.42 16.67 3.03
N LYS A 158 -8.32 17.16 4.27
CA LYS A 158 -9.27 18.17 4.74
C LYS A 158 -8.94 19.47 4.01
N LYS A 159 -9.84 19.93 3.14
CA LYS A 159 -9.75 21.31 2.63
C LYS A 159 -9.86 22.28 3.82
N PRO A 160 -9.02 23.34 3.87
CA PRO A 160 -9.17 24.40 4.85
C PRO A 160 -10.53 25.10 4.75
#